data_AF-A0A840ZMK5-F1
#
_entry.id   AF-A0A840ZMK5-F1
#
_cell.length_a   1.000
_cell.length_b   1.000
_cell.length_c   1.000
_cell.angle_alpha   90.00
_cell.angle_beta   90.00
_cell.angle_gamma   90.00
#
_symmetry.space_group_name_H-M   'P 1'
#
loop_
_entity.id
_entity.type
_entity.pdbx_description
1 polymer ?
#
loop_
_entity_poly.entity_id
_entity_poly.type
_entity_poly.pdbx_seq_one_letter_code
_entity_poly.pdbx_strand_id
1 'polypeptide(L)'
;MSAGVYLEEARTLAGTCIARERARHGGNADEARDRLARRIGWAPGTLYNLMRERLKGLDYDLRLRLTEYAVEDLQNEIDALTREMERARNLRGPQSVALADKAQKLLTEAQALHARLGGGGDQ
;
A
#
# COMPACT_ATOMS: atom_id res chain seq x y z
N MET A 1 0.15 15.14 17.23
CA MET A 1 0.81 13.82 17.21
C MET A 1 2.30 13.99 17.52
N SER A 2 2.93 13.06 18.23
CA SER A 2 4.37 13.15 18.53
C SER A 2 5.23 12.63 17.38
N ALA A 3 6.49 13.05 17.28
CA ALA A 3 7.41 12.58 16.25
C ALA A 3 7.59 11.04 16.23
N GLY A 4 7.45 10.39 17.38
CA GLY A 4 7.47 8.93 17.49
C GLY A 4 6.29 8.26 16.80
N VAL A 5 5.08 8.85 16.89
CA VAL A 5 3.87 8.32 16.23
C VAL A 5 4.03 8.37 14.72
N TYR A 6 4.56 9.45 14.15
CA TYR A 6 4.78 9.55 12.71
C TYR A 6 5.80 8.54 12.19
N LEU A 7 6.85 8.25 12.95
CA LEU A 7 7.84 7.23 12.59
C LEU A 7 7.25 5.81 12.63
N GLU A 8 6.44 5.51 13.64
CA GLU A 8 5.70 4.25 13.78
C GLU A 8 4.76 4.02 12.59
N GLU A 9 3.98 5.05 12.23
CA GLU A 9 3.08 5.03 11.08
C GLU A 9 3.83 4.85 9.76
N ALA A 10 4.89 5.63 9.53
CA ALA A 10 5.71 5.52 8.33
C ALA A 10 6.38 4.15 8.21
N ARG A 11 6.86 3.58 9.33
CA ARG A 11 7.42 2.22 9.36
C ARG A 11 6.36 1.17 9.02
N THR A 12 5.17 1.29 9.60
CA THR A 12 4.05 0.38 9.32
C THR A 12 3.68 0.44 7.84
N LEU A 13 3.52 1.64 7.29
CA LEU A 13 3.21 1.88 5.88
C LEU A 13 4.29 1.32 4.96
N ALA A 14 5.57 1.60 5.25
CA ALA A 14 6.70 1.07 4.49
C ALA A 14 6.73 -0.47 4.53
N GLY A 15 6.49 -1.07 5.70
CA GLY A 15 6.38 -2.52 5.86
C GLY A 15 5.30 -3.14 4.97
N THR A 16 4.11 -2.53 4.93
CA THR A 16 3.01 -2.96 4.06
C THR A 16 3.39 -2.83 2.58
N CYS A 17 3.99 -1.71 2.18
CA CYS A 17 4.42 -1.49 0.79
C CYS A 17 5.48 -2.52 0.36
N ILE A 18 6.45 -2.83 1.23
CA ILE A 18 7.48 -3.85 0.97
C ILE A 18 6.86 -5.23 0.82
N ALA A 19 5.92 -5.60 1.71
CA ALA A 19 5.22 -6.88 1.64
C ALA A 19 4.46 -7.03 0.31
N ARG A 20 3.80 -5.97 -0.14
CA ARG A 20 3.06 -5.94 -1.43
C ARG A 20 4.00 -6.01 -2.63
N GLU A 21 5.12 -5.28 -2.60
CA GLU A 21 6.18 -5.36 -3.62
C GLU A 21 6.77 -6.76 -3.73
N ARG A 22 6.96 -7.44 -2.61
CA ARG A 22 7.40 -8.83 -2.58
C ARG A 22 6.34 -9.78 -3.14
N ALA A 23 5.08 -9.58 -2.78
CA ALA A 23 3.98 -10.43 -3.26
C ALA A 23 3.81 -10.33 -4.79
N ARG A 24 4.00 -9.14 -5.38
CA ARG A 24 3.86 -8.93 -6.83
C ARG A 24 5.05 -9.38 -7.66
N HIS A 25 6.26 -9.09 -7.20
CA HIS A 25 7.47 -9.28 -8.00
C HIS A 25 8.34 -10.45 -7.51
N GLY A 26 7.98 -11.10 -6.40
CA GLY A 26 8.78 -12.14 -5.78
C GLY A 26 10.05 -11.62 -5.09
N GLY A 27 10.95 -12.55 -4.79
CA GLY A 27 12.24 -12.26 -4.14
C GLY A 27 12.18 -12.18 -2.62
N ASN A 28 13.28 -11.72 -2.02
CA ASN A 28 13.41 -11.53 -0.59
C ASN A 28 12.99 -10.12 -0.14
N ALA A 29 12.92 -9.88 1.17
CA ALA A 29 12.46 -8.61 1.72
C ALA A 29 13.41 -7.44 1.43
N ASP A 30 14.72 -7.68 1.36
CA ASP A 30 15.71 -6.65 1.05
C ASP A 30 15.58 -6.20 -0.41
N GLU A 31 15.41 -7.13 -1.35
CA GLU A 31 15.17 -6.82 -2.75
C GLU A 31 13.86 -6.03 -2.93
N ALA A 32 12.79 -6.41 -2.23
CA ALA A 32 11.52 -5.68 -2.27
C ALA A 32 11.64 -4.27 -1.69
N ARG A 33 12.39 -4.09 -0.60
CA ARG A 33 12.71 -2.76 -0.05
C ARG A 33 13.51 -1.93 -1.05
N ASP A 34 14.52 -2.50 -1.68
CA ASP A 34 15.37 -1.78 -2.62
C ASP A 34 14.57 -1.35 -3.87
N ARG A 35 13.62 -2.19 -4.34
CA ARG A 35 12.67 -1.81 -5.40
C ARG A 35 11.75 -0.69 -4.97
N LEU A 36 11.15 -0.79 -3.79
CA LEU A 36 10.29 0.28 -3.25
C LEU A 36 11.06 1.59 -3.15
N ALA A 37 12.27 1.56 -2.56
CA ALA A 37 13.14 2.73 -2.42
C ALA A 37 13.40 3.42 -3.76
N ARG A 38 13.74 2.63 -4.80
CA ARG A 38 13.94 3.16 -6.16
C ARG A 38 12.67 3.76 -6.75
N ARG A 39 11.51 3.14 -6.54
CA ARG A 39 10.22 3.67 -7.03
C ARG A 39 9.84 4.99 -6.39
N ILE A 40 10.05 5.12 -5.09
CA ILE A 40 9.72 6.35 -4.35
C ILE A 40 10.83 7.42 -4.44
N GLY A 41 11.95 7.13 -5.11
CA GLY A 41 13.05 8.08 -5.31
C GLY A 41 14.01 8.22 -4.12
N TRP A 42 14.05 7.25 -3.20
CA TRP A 42 14.87 7.30 -1.98
C TRP A 42 15.98 6.25 -1.97
N ALA A 43 17.02 6.52 -1.16
CA ALA A 43 18.09 5.56 -0.94
C ALA A 43 17.57 4.33 -0.14
N PRO A 44 17.93 3.09 -0.54
CA PRO A 44 17.50 1.89 0.19
C PRO A 44 17.90 1.87 1.67
N GLY A 45 19.04 2.48 2.00
CA GLY A 45 19.51 2.65 3.37
C GLY A 45 18.55 3.46 4.25
N THR A 46 17.80 4.42 3.68
CA THR A 46 16.81 5.21 4.42
C THR A 46 15.63 4.34 4.86
N LEU A 47 15.08 3.53 3.95
CA LEU A 47 14.03 2.57 4.31
C LEU A 47 14.56 1.49 5.25
N TYR A 48 15.81 1.05 5.10
CA TYR A 48 16.42 0.11 6.04
C TYR A 48 16.47 0.70 7.47
N ASN A 49 16.90 1.96 7.60
CA ASN A 49 16.98 2.63 8.89
C ASN A 49 15.58 2.88 9.49
N LEU A 50 14.59 3.23 8.66
CA LEU A 50 13.19 3.34 9.08
C LEU A 50 12.67 2.01 9.65
N MET A 51 12.89 0.91 8.93
CA MET A 51 12.46 -0.43 9.35
C MET A 51 13.19 -0.95 10.59
N ARG A 52 14.41 -0.47 10.85
CA ARG A 52 15.23 -0.84 12.02
C ARG A 52 15.11 0.13 13.19
N GLU A 53 14.20 1.10 13.12
CA GLU A 53 14.02 2.13 14.16
C GLU A 53 15.27 2.99 14.41
N ARG A 54 16.15 3.08 13.41
CA ARG A 54 17.41 3.85 13.46
C ARG A 54 17.29 5.22 12.81
N LEU A 55 16.14 5.53 12.23
CA LEU A 55 15.89 6.83 11.61
C LEU A 55 15.58 7.86 12.70
N LYS A 56 16.38 8.94 12.77
CA LYS A 56 16.27 9.96 13.82
C LYS A 56 15.08 10.91 13.66
N GLY A 57 14.54 10.99 12.45
CA GLY A 57 13.43 11.86 12.11
C GLY A 57 12.86 11.46 10.76
N LEU A 58 11.56 11.71 10.59
CA LEU A 58 10.87 11.43 9.34
C LEU A 58 10.92 12.67 8.44
N ASP A 59 11.55 12.55 7.28
CA ASP A 59 11.53 13.59 6.26
C ASP A 59 10.11 13.70 5.67
N TYR A 60 9.64 14.94 5.48
CA TYR A 60 8.31 15.20 4.91
C TYR A 60 8.18 14.60 3.51
N ASP A 61 9.20 14.71 2.66
CA ASP A 61 9.19 14.15 1.31
C ASP A 61 9.15 12.62 1.37
N LEU A 62 9.93 11.98 2.26
CA LEU A 62 9.85 10.53 2.44
C LEU A 62 8.44 10.07 2.81
N ARG A 63 7.79 10.78 3.74
CA ARG A 63 6.41 10.49 4.15
C ARG A 63 5.44 10.66 2.97
N LEU A 64 5.55 11.78 2.26
CA LEU A 64 4.69 12.07 1.11
C LEU A 64 4.83 10.99 0.04
N ARG A 65 6.06 10.65 -0.35
CA ARG A 65 6.35 9.65 -1.38
C ARG A 65 5.87 8.24 -1.02
N LEU A 66 6.00 7.85 0.25
CA LEU A 66 5.44 6.58 0.75
C LEU A 66 3.91 6.57 0.66
N THR A 67 3.28 7.67 1.04
CA THR A 67 1.81 7.81 0.96
C THR A 67 1.32 7.81 -0.48
N GLU A 68 1.95 8.59 -1.38
CA GLU A 68 1.64 8.63 -2.81
C GLU A 68 1.73 7.22 -3.42
N TYR A 69 2.81 6.51 -3.13
CA TYR A 69 2.99 5.13 -3.57
C TYR A 69 1.86 4.22 -3.06
N ALA A 70 1.54 4.27 -1.77
CA ALA A 70 0.49 3.45 -1.19
C ALA A 70 -0.90 3.76 -1.77
N VAL A 71 -1.17 5.03 -2.07
CA VAL A 71 -2.41 5.50 -2.70
C VAL A 71 -2.52 4.95 -4.13
N GLU A 72 -1.48 5.11 -4.95
CA GLU A 72 -1.43 4.57 -6.32
C GLU A 72 -1.59 3.04 -6.31
N ASP A 73 -0.93 2.39 -5.36
CA ASP A 73 -0.97 0.95 -5.18
C ASP A 73 -2.37 0.42 -4.85
N LEU A 74 -3.11 1.14 -4.00
CA LEU A 74 -4.51 0.84 -3.67
C LEU A 74 -5.46 1.15 -4.84
N GLN A 75 -5.21 2.23 -5.58
CA GLN A 75 -6.03 2.57 -6.75
C GLN A 75 -5.94 1.46 -7.81
N ASN A 76 -4.73 0.95 -8.06
CA ASN A 76 -4.53 -0.18 -8.97
C ASN A 76 -5.26 -1.45 -8.50
N GLU A 77 -5.31 -1.71 -7.19
CA GLU A 77 -6.04 -2.84 -6.62
C GLU A 77 -7.56 -2.66 -6.74
N ILE A 78 -8.06 -1.45 -6.47
CA ILE A 78 -9.46 -1.07 -6.69
C ILE A 78 -9.85 -1.34 -8.14
N ASP A 79 -9.07 -0.85 -9.11
CA ASP A 79 -9.35 -1.01 -10.54
C ASP A 79 -9.35 -2.50 -10.95
N ALA A 80 -8.41 -3.28 -10.43
CA ALA A 80 -8.33 -4.72 -10.70
C ALA A 80 -9.55 -5.48 -10.14
N LEU A 81 -9.92 -5.20 -8.89
CA LEU A 81 -11.09 -5.79 -8.23
C LEU A 81 -12.40 -5.37 -8.90
N THR A 82 -12.53 -4.11 -9.32
CA THR A 82 -13.70 -3.62 -10.07
C THR A 82 -13.86 -4.40 -11.38
N ARG A 83 -12.78 -4.58 -12.14
CA ARG A 83 -12.83 -5.38 -13.38
C ARG A 83 -13.14 -6.85 -13.10
N GLU A 84 -12.64 -7.41 -12.00
CA GLU A 84 -12.96 -8.79 -11.59
C GLU A 84 -14.44 -8.94 -11.23
N MET A 85 -15.01 -7.99 -10.49
CA MET A 85 -16.45 -7.95 -10.19
C MET A 85 -17.30 -7.88 -11.45
N GLU A 86 -16.94 -7.02 -12.40
CA GLU A 86 -17.66 -6.91 -13.68
C GLU A 86 -17.62 -8.22 -14.46
N ARG A 87 -16.46 -8.88 -14.53
CA ARG A 87 -16.33 -10.22 -15.14
C ARG A 87 -17.17 -11.26 -14.40
N ALA A 88 -17.15 -11.27 -13.07
CA ALA A 88 -17.93 -12.21 -12.27
C ALA A 88 -19.45 -12.02 -12.48
N ARG A 89 -19.94 -10.77 -12.52
CA ARG A 89 -21.35 -10.47 -12.82
C ARG A 89 -21.79 -10.95 -14.20
N ASN A 90 -20.88 -10.93 -15.18
CA ASN A 90 -21.16 -11.40 -16.53
C ASN A 90 -21.13 -12.94 -16.66
N LEU A 91 -20.56 -13.66 -15.69
CA LEU A 91 -20.61 -15.12 -15.61
C LEU A 91 -21.94 -15.57 -14.98
N ARG A 92 -22.70 -16.43 -15.66
CA ARG A 92 -23.93 -17.03 -15.10
C ARG A 92 -23.57 -18.26 -14.28
N GLY A 93 -23.92 -18.27 -12.98
CA GLY A 93 -23.84 -19.46 -12.12
C GLY A 93 -23.71 -19.12 -10.62
N PRO A 94 -24.06 -20.04 -9.70
CA PRO A 94 -24.01 -19.78 -8.25
C PRO A 94 -22.60 -19.45 -7.72
N GLN A 95 -21.54 -19.95 -8.37
CA GLN A 95 -20.16 -19.60 -8.02
C GLN A 95 -19.80 -18.14 -8.36
N SER A 96 -20.47 -17.53 -9.33
CA SER A 96 -20.19 -16.14 -9.72
C SER A 96 -20.75 -15.14 -8.72
N VAL A 97 -21.85 -15.48 -8.04
CA VAL A 97 -22.43 -14.68 -6.96
C VAL A 97 -21.46 -14.60 -5.77
N ALA A 98 -20.94 -15.73 -5.31
CA ALA A 98 -19.99 -15.77 -4.19
C ALA A 98 -18.67 -15.02 -4.49
N LEU A 99 -18.18 -15.09 -5.73
CA LEU A 99 -17.01 -14.33 -6.17
C LEU A 99 -17.29 -12.83 -6.21
N ALA A 100 -18.46 -12.42 -6.71
CA ALA A 100 -18.87 -11.02 -6.74
C ALA A 100 -18.99 -10.43 -5.33
N ASP A 101 -19.57 -11.16 -4.38
CA ASP A 101 -19.69 -10.71 -2.98
C ASP A 101 -18.31 -10.55 -2.31
N LYS A 102 -17.41 -11.51 -2.53
CA LYS A 102 -16.04 -11.43 -2.00
C LYS A 102 -15.29 -10.23 -2.57
N ALA A 103 -15.36 -10.02 -3.88
CA ALA A 103 -14.68 -8.91 -4.53
C ALA A 103 -15.28 -7.55 -4.13
N GLN A 104 -16.60 -7.47 -3.92
CA GLN A 104 -17.25 -6.26 -3.39
C GLN A 104 -16.76 -5.91 -1.98
N LYS A 105 -16.60 -6.91 -1.11
CA LYS A 105 -16.09 -6.70 0.24
C LYS A 105 -14.67 -6.13 0.22
N LEU A 106 -13.78 -6.72 -0.57
CA LEU A 106 -12.40 -6.25 -0.73
C LEU A 106 -12.34 -4.85 -1.34
N LEU A 107 -13.19 -4.56 -2.32
CA LEU A 107 -13.30 -3.24 -2.93
C LEU A 107 -13.69 -2.17 -1.89
N THR A 108 -14.71 -2.45 -1.06
CA THR A 108 -15.13 -1.54 0.02
C THR A 108 -14.01 -1.31 1.03
N GLU A 109 -13.28 -2.35 1.42
CA GLU A 109 -12.14 -2.25 2.35
C GLU A 109 -11.01 -1.39 1.75
N ALA A 110 -10.66 -1.61 0.48
CA ALA A 110 -9.65 -0.84 -0.23
C ALA A 110 -10.03 0.64 -0.39
N GLN A 111 -11.29 0.94 -0.73
CA GLN A 111 -11.82 2.30 -0.83
C GLN A 111 -11.79 3.03 0.51
N ALA A 112 -12.16 2.37 1.60
CA ALA A 112 -12.11 2.94 2.94
C ALA A 112 -10.65 3.27 3.34
N LEU A 113 -9.70 2.40 3.01
CA LEU A 113 -8.29 2.64 3.27
C LEU A 113 -7.73 3.80 2.42
N HIS A 114 -8.06 3.83 1.13
CA HIS A 114 -7.68 4.91 0.22
C HIS A 114 -8.19 6.26 0.71
N ALA A 115 -9.45 6.35 1.14
CA ALA A 115 -10.02 7.58 1.70
C ALA A 115 -9.29 8.05 2.96
N ARG A 116 -8.88 7.11 3.84
CA ARG A 116 -8.10 7.43 5.04
C ARG A 116 -6.71 7.97 4.73
N LEU A 117 -6.04 7.43 3.71
CA LEU A 117 -4.71 7.88 3.30
C LEU A 117 -4.77 9.21 2.53
N GLY A 118 -5.78 9.40 1.67
CA GLY A 118 -5.99 10.65 0.92
C GLY A 118 -6.45 11.83 1.79
N GLY A 119 -7.24 11.58 2.85
CA GLY A 119 -7.72 12.61 3.76
C GLY A 119 -6.74 13.05 4.86
N GLY A 120 -5.63 12.34 5.04
CA GLY A 120 -4.63 12.62 6.08
C GLY A 120 -3.57 13.68 5.72
N GLY A 121 -3.72 14.36 4.58
CA GLY A 121 -2.78 15.37 4.06
C GLY A 121 -2.94 16.79 4.62
N ASP A 122 -4.10 17.10 5.22
CA ASP A 122 -4.43 18.44 5.74
C ASP A 122 -4.33 18.52 7.27
N GLN A 123 -3.12 18.39 7.83
CA GLN A 123 -2.77 18.86 9.19
C GLN A 123 -1.31 19.27 9.30
#